data_AF-Q8WQ22-F1
#
_entry.id   AF-Q8WQ22-F1
#
_cell.length_a   1.000
_cell.length_b   1.000
_cell.length_c   1.000
_cell.angle_alpha   90.00
_cell.angle_beta   90.00
_cell.angle_gamma   90.00
#
_symmetry.space_group_name_H-M   'P 1'
#
loop_
_entity.id
_entity.type
_entity.pdbx_description
1 polymer ?
#
loop_
_entity_poly.entity_id
_entity_poly.type
_entity_poly.pdbx_seq_one_letter_code
_entity_poly.pdbx_strand_id
1 'polypeptide(L)'
;MKVTLAIAAAALLVVMATTVDAAGECTPGQTKKQDCNTCTCTPTGIWGCTRKACRTTREAEEPAIVKRQAQQCTPNKSFKKDCNTCTCNKDGTAAICTQIACLNRGRRQVNCTPGTTFQDRCNTCRCSSNGRSAACTLKACPGFG
;
A
#
# COMPACT_ATOMS: atom_id res chain seq x y z
N MET A 1 -38.41 -70.51 -1.18
CA MET A 1 -37.28 -69.56 -0.98
C MET A 1 -37.30 -69.14 0.48
N LYS A 2 -36.30 -69.57 1.27
CA LYS A 2 -35.28 -68.72 1.92
C LYS A 2 -35.89 -67.62 2.82
N VAL A 3 -35.94 -67.81 4.14
CA VAL A 3 -34.86 -67.59 5.14
C VAL A 3 -35.02 -66.20 5.80
N THR A 4 -35.47 -66.24 7.07
CA THR A 4 -35.15 -65.40 8.26
C THR A 4 -34.78 -63.92 8.11
N LEU A 5 -35.24 -63.06 9.04
CA LEU A 5 -34.37 -62.42 10.06
C LEU A 5 -35.19 -61.60 11.08
N ALA A 6 -34.98 -61.89 12.36
CA ALA A 6 -35.39 -61.05 13.49
C ALA A 6 -34.35 -59.94 13.69
N ILE A 7 -34.77 -58.72 14.05
CA ILE A 7 -33.86 -57.70 14.62
C ILE A 7 -34.57 -56.99 15.77
N ALA A 8 -34.03 -57.20 16.97
CA ALA A 8 -34.37 -56.51 18.21
C ALA A 8 -33.81 -55.07 18.17
N ALA A 9 -34.63 -54.08 18.48
CA ALA A 9 -34.20 -52.69 18.65
C ALA A 9 -33.75 -52.48 20.11
N ALA A 10 -32.44 -52.55 20.36
CA ALA A 10 -31.84 -52.16 21.63
C ALA A 10 -31.55 -50.65 21.66
N ALA A 11 -31.78 -50.04 22.82
CA ALA A 11 -31.79 -48.61 23.08
C ALA A 11 -30.48 -47.87 22.70
N LEU A 12 -30.63 -46.75 22.00
CA LEU A 12 -29.55 -45.83 21.68
C LEU A 12 -29.42 -44.78 22.81
N LEU A 13 -28.54 -45.04 23.78
CA LEU A 13 -28.06 -44.02 24.72
C LEU A 13 -27.18 -43.03 23.95
N VAL A 14 -27.75 -41.92 23.51
CA VAL A 14 -27.01 -40.80 22.92
C VAL A 14 -26.31 -40.07 24.07
N VAL A 15 -25.05 -40.43 24.33
CA VAL A 15 -24.17 -39.62 25.18
C VAL A 15 -23.93 -38.32 24.43
N MET A 16 -24.49 -37.21 24.93
CA MET A 16 -24.17 -35.88 24.42
C MET A 16 -22.71 -35.59 24.76
N ALA A 17 -21.82 -35.81 23.79
CA ALA A 17 -20.47 -35.30 23.84
C ALA A 17 -20.55 -33.77 23.74
N THR A 18 -20.42 -33.11 24.88
CA THR A 18 -20.20 -31.67 24.95
C THR A 18 -18.90 -31.37 24.22
N THR A 19 -18.98 -30.85 23.01
CA THR A 19 -17.81 -30.37 22.26
C THR A 19 -17.27 -29.14 22.98
N VAL A 20 -16.30 -29.36 23.86
CA VAL A 20 -15.41 -28.30 24.33
C VAL A 20 -14.42 -28.09 23.19
N ASP A 21 -14.54 -26.96 22.48
CA ASP A 21 -13.57 -26.56 21.46
C ASP A 21 -12.19 -26.35 22.11
N ALA A 22 -11.38 -27.41 22.14
CA ALA A 22 -10.03 -27.38 22.65
C ALA A 22 -9.12 -26.70 21.61
N ALA A 23 -8.62 -25.53 21.95
CA ALA A 23 -7.51 -24.92 21.26
C ALA A 23 -6.25 -25.81 21.40
N GLY A 24 -6.09 -26.77 20.49
CA GLY A 24 -4.81 -27.36 20.09
C GLY A 24 -4.15 -28.34 21.05
N GLU A 25 -4.82 -29.45 21.39
CA GLU A 25 -4.12 -30.62 21.92
C GLU A 25 -3.29 -31.29 20.81
N CYS A 26 -2.06 -31.70 21.13
CA CYS A 26 -1.18 -32.43 20.22
C CYS A 26 -0.60 -33.67 20.87
N THR A 27 -0.11 -34.60 20.07
CA THR A 27 0.57 -35.80 20.59
C THR A 27 2.03 -35.47 20.90
N PRO A 28 2.55 -35.79 22.10
CA PRO A 28 3.94 -35.54 22.46
C PRO A 28 4.93 -36.00 21.40
N GLY A 29 5.89 -35.14 21.06
CA GLY A 29 6.90 -35.40 20.03
C GLY A 29 6.48 -35.06 18.61
N GLN A 30 5.20 -34.72 18.35
CA GLN A 30 4.80 -34.19 17.05
C GLN A 30 5.50 -32.85 16.77
N THR A 31 5.76 -32.59 15.49
CA THR A 31 6.29 -31.30 15.02
C THR A 31 5.41 -30.73 13.93
N LYS A 32 5.28 -29.41 13.89
CA LYS A 32 4.61 -28.69 12.81
C LYS A 32 5.32 -27.38 12.51
N LYS A 33 5.03 -26.82 11.34
CA LYS A 33 5.46 -25.48 10.96
C LYS A 33 4.26 -24.54 11.04
N GLN A 34 4.41 -23.42 11.73
CA GLN A 34 3.44 -22.34 11.75
C GLN A 34 4.14 -21.09 11.21
N ASP A 35 3.80 -20.73 9.96
CA ASP A 35 4.56 -19.75 9.18
C ASP A 35 6.05 -20.18 9.04
N CYS A 36 7.00 -19.36 9.46
CA CYS A 36 8.42 -19.69 9.52
C CYS A 36 8.85 -20.33 10.85
N ASN A 37 7.95 -20.43 11.82
CA ASN A 37 8.25 -20.96 13.14
C ASN A 37 8.08 -22.48 13.19
N THR A 38 9.05 -23.16 13.79
CA THR A 38 8.96 -24.57 14.12
C THR A 38 8.32 -24.74 15.48
N CYS A 39 7.34 -25.64 15.56
CA CYS A 39 6.62 -26.00 16.77
C CYS A 39 6.82 -27.47 17.09
N THR A 40 7.01 -27.79 18.37
CA THR A 40 7.09 -29.16 18.88
C THR A 40 6.05 -29.35 19.99
N CYS A 41 5.38 -30.49 19.99
CA CYS A 41 4.43 -30.82 21.03
C CYS A 41 5.15 -31.27 22.31
N THR A 42 4.86 -30.59 23.42
CA THR A 42 5.42 -30.92 24.73
C THR A 42 4.82 -32.23 25.28
N PRO A 43 5.46 -32.85 26.31
CA PRO A 43 4.88 -33.99 27.01
C PRO A 43 3.50 -33.73 27.63
N THR A 44 3.17 -32.46 27.89
CA THR A 44 1.88 -32.03 28.43
C THR A 44 0.81 -31.79 27.36
N GLY A 45 1.10 -32.10 26.08
CA GLY A 45 0.13 -31.99 24.98
C GLY A 45 -0.06 -30.58 24.43
N ILE A 46 0.90 -29.66 24.66
CA ILE A 46 0.81 -28.25 24.24
C ILE A 46 1.89 -27.94 23.19
N TRP A 47 1.55 -27.13 22.19
CA TRP A 47 2.51 -26.67 21.19
C TRP A 47 3.48 -25.62 21.75
N GLY A 48 4.77 -25.94 21.78
CA GLY A 48 5.85 -24.98 21.99
C GLY A 48 6.46 -24.56 20.65
N CYS A 49 6.28 -23.30 20.25
CA CYS A 49 6.80 -22.75 18.99
C CYS A 49 7.96 -21.79 19.20
N THR A 50 8.89 -21.78 18.24
CA THR A 50 9.84 -20.68 18.09
C THR A 50 9.12 -19.36 17.78
N ARG A 51 9.74 -18.22 18.08
CA ARG A 51 9.16 -16.87 17.88
C ARG A 51 10.02 -16.01 16.95
N LYS A 52 10.37 -16.56 15.79
CA LYS A 52 10.98 -15.81 14.70
C LYS A 52 9.97 -14.79 14.18
N ALA A 53 10.43 -13.57 13.93
CA ALA A 53 9.70 -12.60 13.14
C ALA A 53 9.66 -13.12 11.70
N CYS A 54 8.58 -13.79 11.35
CA CYS A 54 8.40 -14.32 10.01
C CYS A 54 8.14 -13.16 9.07
N ARG A 55 8.91 -13.14 7.98
CA ARG A 55 8.58 -12.23 6.88
C ARG A 55 7.21 -12.65 6.40
N THR A 56 6.23 -11.75 6.47
CA THR A 56 5.06 -11.90 5.64
C THR A 56 5.61 -11.88 4.22
N THR A 57 5.75 -13.04 3.59
CA THR A 57 5.50 -13.08 2.17
C THR A 57 4.01 -12.77 2.06
N ARG A 58 3.69 -11.46 2.10
CA ARG A 58 2.94 -10.96 0.96
C ARG A 58 3.69 -11.59 -0.19
N GLU A 59 3.08 -12.55 -0.88
CA GLU A 59 3.44 -12.80 -2.27
C GLU A 59 3.83 -11.44 -2.79
N ALA A 60 5.04 -11.30 -3.31
CA ALA A 60 5.45 -10.02 -3.81
C ALA A 60 4.41 -9.61 -4.86
N GLU A 61 3.34 -8.91 -4.44
CA GLU A 61 3.03 -7.62 -4.96
C GLU A 61 4.38 -6.96 -4.99
N GLU A 62 5.05 -7.13 -6.15
CA GLU A 62 5.89 -6.10 -6.72
C GLU A 62 5.31 -4.82 -6.17
N PRO A 63 6.05 -4.04 -5.36
CA PRO A 63 5.51 -2.83 -4.77
C PRO A 63 4.86 -2.12 -5.93
N ALA A 64 3.52 -2.06 -5.97
CA ALA A 64 2.81 -1.85 -7.22
C ALA A 64 3.51 -0.66 -7.81
N ILE A 65 4.32 -0.89 -8.86
CA ILE A 65 5.14 0.17 -9.40
C ILE A 65 4.01 1.08 -9.81
N VAL A 66 3.86 2.19 -9.10
CA VAL A 66 2.98 3.25 -9.53
C VAL A 66 3.69 3.62 -10.82
N LYS A 67 3.30 2.94 -11.91
CA LYS A 67 3.73 3.19 -13.26
C LYS A 67 3.13 4.56 -13.43
N ARG A 68 3.88 5.58 -13.01
CA ARG A 68 3.64 6.96 -13.36
C ARG A 68 3.40 6.85 -14.85
N GLN A 69 2.14 7.05 -15.25
CA GLN A 69 1.61 6.76 -16.58
C GLN A 69 2.74 6.95 -17.58
N ALA A 70 3.11 5.89 -18.30
CA ALA A 70 4.23 5.90 -19.22
C ALA A 70 4.10 7.16 -20.07
N GLN A 71 4.87 8.19 -19.70
CA GLN A 71 4.74 9.48 -20.33
C GLN A 71 5.49 9.30 -21.63
N GLN A 72 4.73 8.97 -22.67
CA GLN A 72 5.30 8.78 -24.00
C GLN A 72 6.12 10.03 -24.31
N CYS A 73 7.42 9.81 -24.49
CA CYS A 73 8.40 10.86 -24.68
C CYS A 73 9.17 10.61 -25.98
N THR A 74 9.73 11.66 -26.56
CA THR A 74 10.50 11.50 -27.81
C THR A 74 11.80 10.76 -27.51
N PRO A 75 12.08 9.63 -28.19
CA PRO A 75 13.27 8.83 -27.96
C PRO A 75 14.56 9.64 -27.87
N ASN A 76 15.36 9.35 -26.83
CA ASN A 76 16.66 10.00 -26.55
C ASN A 76 16.61 11.52 -26.38
N LYS A 77 15.42 12.13 -26.23
CA LYS A 77 15.31 13.58 -26.00
C LYS A 77 15.25 13.91 -24.51
N SER A 78 15.86 15.04 -24.18
CA SER A 78 15.74 15.66 -22.86
C SER A 78 14.60 16.66 -22.83
N PHE A 79 13.85 16.69 -21.74
CA PHE A 79 12.72 17.60 -21.52
C PHE A 79 12.66 18.05 -20.06
N LYS A 80 11.83 19.07 -19.79
CA LYS A 80 11.58 19.56 -18.43
C LYS A 80 10.23 19.06 -17.91
N LYS A 81 10.23 18.46 -16.72
CA LYS A 81 9.02 18.16 -15.95
C LYS A 81 9.11 18.92 -14.64
N ASP A 82 8.30 19.96 -14.52
CA ASP A 82 8.45 20.99 -13.49
C ASP A 82 9.87 21.60 -13.54
N CYS A 83 10.57 21.67 -12.42
CA CYS A 83 11.97 22.10 -12.36
C CYS A 83 12.97 21.01 -12.75
N ASN A 84 12.52 19.76 -12.88
CA ASN A 84 13.40 18.61 -13.10
C ASN A 84 13.73 18.43 -14.58
N THR A 85 14.98 18.03 -14.84
CA THR A 85 15.43 17.63 -16.18
C THR A 85 15.23 16.13 -16.32
N CYS A 86 14.56 15.72 -17.38
CA CYS A 86 14.30 14.33 -17.71
C CYS A 86 14.98 13.96 -19.03
N THR A 87 15.47 12.72 -19.15
CA THR A 87 15.98 12.15 -20.40
C THR A 87 15.19 10.91 -20.75
N CYS A 88 14.62 10.89 -21.96
CA CYS A 88 13.83 9.77 -22.48
C CYS A 88 14.71 8.62 -22.94
N ASN A 89 14.29 7.38 -22.70
CA ASN A 89 14.96 6.18 -23.22
C ASN A 89 14.79 6.07 -24.75
N LYS A 90 15.53 5.14 -25.35
CA LYS A 90 15.48 4.88 -26.80
C LYS A 90 14.11 4.41 -27.31
N ASP A 91 13.29 3.81 -26.45
CA ASP A 91 12.01 3.23 -26.85
C ASP A 91 10.84 4.22 -26.66
N GLY A 92 11.11 5.42 -26.10
CA GLY A 92 10.08 6.45 -25.90
C GLY A 92 9.10 6.16 -24.75
N THR A 93 9.35 5.12 -23.96
CA THR A 93 8.42 4.55 -22.98
C THR A 93 8.72 4.95 -21.54
N ALA A 94 9.95 5.41 -21.27
CA ALA A 94 10.38 5.78 -19.94
C ALA A 94 11.35 6.98 -19.99
N ALA A 95 11.36 7.76 -18.92
CA ALA A 95 12.32 8.84 -18.75
C ALA A 95 12.91 8.82 -17.34
N ILE A 96 14.21 9.10 -17.25
CA ILE A 96 14.91 9.29 -15.98
C ILE A 96 14.98 10.79 -15.72
N CYS A 97 14.48 11.23 -14.56
CA CYS A 97 14.45 12.63 -14.18
C CYS A 97 15.35 12.91 -12.98
N THR A 98 15.91 14.13 -12.90
CA THR A 98 16.45 14.65 -11.65
C THR A 98 15.37 14.66 -10.57
N GLN A 99 15.75 14.57 -9.30
CA GLN A 99 14.84 14.57 -8.15
C GLN A 99 15.04 15.81 -7.29
N ILE A 100 15.09 16.97 -7.94
CA ILE A 100 15.16 18.26 -7.28
C ILE A 100 13.78 18.56 -6.71
N ALA A 101 13.72 18.84 -5.41
CA ALA A 101 12.53 19.36 -4.77
C ALA A 101 12.19 20.70 -5.42
N CYS A 102 11.18 20.71 -6.29
CA CYS A 102 10.73 21.93 -6.92
C CYS A 102 10.07 22.78 -5.84
N LEU A 103 10.81 23.76 -5.33
CA LEU A 103 10.23 24.84 -4.55
C LEU A 103 9.24 25.54 -5.49
N ASN A 104 7.95 25.23 -5.34
CA ASN A 104 6.86 25.96 -5.97
C ASN A 104 6.80 27.37 -5.37
N ARG A 105 7.85 28.17 -5.58
CA ARG A 105 7.82 29.61 -5.38
C ARG A 105 7.11 30.21 -6.58
N GLY A 106 5.78 30.06 -6.56
CA GLY A 106 4.86 30.99 -7.20
C GLY A 106 5.03 31.22 -8.71
N ARG A 107 5.09 30.16 -9.52
CA ARG A 107 4.36 30.23 -10.80
C ARG A 107 3.04 29.50 -10.65
N ARG A 108 2.21 29.96 -9.70
CA ARG A 108 0.78 29.69 -9.80
C ARG A 108 0.38 30.25 -11.16
N GLN A 109 -0.14 29.40 -12.05
CA GLN A 109 -0.69 29.88 -13.31
C GLN A 109 -1.90 30.72 -12.92
N VAL A 110 -1.73 32.04 -12.87
CA VAL A 110 -2.78 32.97 -12.46
C VAL A 110 -3.37 33.54 -13.73
N ASN A 111 -4.67 33.41 -13.91
CA ASN A 111 -5.39 34.23 -14.88
C ASN A 111 -5.89 35.46 -14.12
N CYS A 112 -5.29 36.61 -14.38
CA CYS A 112 -5.64 37.87 -13.75
C CYS A 112 -5.68 38.99 -14.80
N THR A 113 -6.43 40.05 -14.52
CA THR A 113 -6.48 41.21 -15.41
C THR A 113 -5.10 41.89 -15.44
N PRO A 114 -4.48 42.09 -16.62
CA PRO A 114 -3.15 42.68 -16.72
C PRO A 114 -3.00 43.97 -15.91
N GLY A 115 -1.91 44.06 -15.14
CA GLY A 115 -1.59 45.24 -14.35
C GLY A 115 -2.38 45.41 -13.04
N THR A 116 -3.40 44.59 -12.78
CA THR A 116 -4.20 44.69 -11.55
C THR A 116 -3.47 44.13 -10.33
N THR A 117 -3.93 44.53 -9.15
CA THR A 117 -3.45 44.00 -7.86
C THR A 117 -4.57 43.21 -7.20
N PHE A 118 -4.25 42.07 -6.60
CA PHE A 118 -5.20 41.19 -5.90
C PHE A 118 -4.57 40.59 -4.63
N GLN A 119 -5.38 40.00 -3.76
CA GLN A 119 -4.92 39.28 -2.57
C GLN A 119 -4.97 37.77 -2.80
N ASP A 120 -3.87 37.06 -2.50
CA ASP A 120 -3.83 35.60 -2.39
C ASP A 120 -3.53 35.23 -0.94
N ARG A 121 -4.56 34.78 -0.22
CA ARG A 121 -4.55 34.65 1.25
C ARG A 121 -4.18 35.99 1.89
N CYS A 122 -3.03 36.06 2.57
CA CYS A 122 -2.51 37.28 3.20
C CYS A 122 -1.48 38.03 2.34
N ASN A 123 -1.19 37.53 1.14
CA ASN A 123 -0.17 38.08 0.25
C ASN A 123 -0.77 38.96 -0.82
N THR A 124 -0.24 40.18 -0.96
CA THR A 124 -0.60 41.10 -2.02
C THR A 124 0.17 40.72 -3.29
N CYS A 125 -0.56 40.57 -4.40
CA CYS A 125 -0.05 40.15 -5.70
C CYS A 125 -0.32 41.20 -6.78
N ARG A 126 0.65 41.46 -7.67
CA ARG A 126 0.49 42.28 -8.88
C ARG A 126 0.53 41.41 -10.13
N CYS A 127 -0.49 41.52 -10.96
CA CYS A 127 -0.61 40.80 -12.22
C CYS A 127 0.34 41.36 -13.28
N SER A 128 0.99 40.48 -14.02
CA SER A 128 1.87 40.85 -15.13
C SER A 128 1.07 41.34 -16.35
N SER A 129 1.75 41.96 -17.30
CA SER A 129 1.12 42.51 -18.51
C SER A 129 0.50 41.46 -19.43
N ASN A 130 0.89 40.18 -19.30
CA ASN A 130 0.34 39.09 -20.10
C ASN A 130 -0.84 38.37 -19.42
N GLY A 131 -1.21 38.78 -18.19
CA GLY A 131 -2.34 38.21 -17.45
C GLY A 131 -2.18 36.77 -16.99
N ARG A 132 -0.98 36.17 -17.15
CA ARG A 132 -0.70 34.74 -16.91
C ARG A 132 0.22 34.48 -15.72
N SER A 133 0.71 35.53 -15.08
CA SER A 133 1.58 35.45 -13.92
C SER A 133 1.35 36.63 -12.98
N ALA A 134 1.69 36.45 -11.71
CA ALA A 134 1.64 37.52 -10.72
C ALA A 134 2.88 37.47 -9.82
N ALA A 135 3.36 38.64 -9.43
CA ALA A 135 4.40 38.79 -8.42
C ALA A 135 3.74 39.09 -7.07
N CYS A 136 3.97 38.24 -6.07
CA CYS A 136 3.33 38.34 -4.75
C CYS A 136 4.33 38.60 -3.64
N THR A 137 3.88 39.24 -2.55
CA THR A 137 4.62 39.24 -1.29
C THR A 137 4.77 37.82 -0.74
N LEU A 138 5.73 37.60 0.17
CA LEU A 138 6.03 36.28 0.75
C LEU A 138 5.82 36.25 2.27
N LYS A 139 4.62 36.62 2.72
CA LYS A 139 4.18 36.50 4.10
C LYS A 139 3.75 35.05 4.38
N ALA A 140 4.12 34.54 5.56
CA ALA A 140 3.56 33.32 6.10
C ALA A 140 2.12 33.58 6.56
N CYS A 141 1.14 33.03 5.84
CA CYS A 141 -0.26 33.26 6.15
C CYS A 141 -0.76 32.26 7.20
N PRO A 142 -1.40 32.70 8.29
CA PRO A 142 -2.01 31.79 9.26
C PRO A 142 -3.17 31.02 8.59
N GLY A 143 -3.31 29.72 8.90
CA GLY A 143 -4.41 28.88 8.39
C GLY A 143 -4.01 27.62 7.61
N PHE A 144 -2.83 27.05 7.85
CA PHE A 144 -2.49 25.69 7.38
C PHE A 144 -2.19 24.82 8.60
N GLY A 145 -3.24 24.20 9.13
CA GLY A 145 -3.16 23.01 9.99
C GLY A 145 -3.70 21.84 9.19
#